data_AF-A0A968BR79-F1
#
_entry.id   AF-A0A968BR79-F1
#
_cell.length_a   1.000
_cell.length_b   1.000
_cell.length_c   1.000
_cell.angle_alpha   90.00
_cell.angle_beta   90.00
_cell.angle_gamma   90.00
#
_symmetry.space_group_name_H-M   'P 1'
#
loop_
_entity.id
_entity.type
_entity.pdbx_description
1 polymer ?
#
loop_
_entity_poly.entity_id
_entity_poly.type
_entity_poly.pdbx_seq_one_letter_code
_entity_poly.pdbx_strand_id
1 'polypeptide(L)' 'MRNLLVTGGAGFIGSNYVRYALERYPDYRVVVFDKLTYAGNLDNLKDVEERFGGRYAFVRGDITDAE' A
#
# COMPACT_ATOMS: atom_id res chain seq x y z
N MET A 1 16.06 -8.05 -2.44
CA MET A 1 14.94 -7.33 -1.80
C MET A 1 14.80 -5.97 -2.43
N ARG A 2 13.61 -5.64 -2.95
CA ARG A 2 13.27 -4.32 -3.49
C ARG A 2 12.19 -3.69 -2.63
N ASN A 3 12.34 -2.41 -2.30
CA ASN A 3 11.33 -1.65 -1.56
C ASN A 3 10.53 -0.79 -2.54
N LEU A 4 9.21 -0.88 -2.47
CA LEU A 4 8.29 -0.07 -3.26
C LEU A 4 7.47 0.84 -2.35
N LEU A 5 7.41 2.12 -2.70
CA LEU A 5 6.47 3.08 -2.14
C LEU A 5 5.29 3.22 -3.10
N VAL A 6 4.08 2.93 -2.64
CA VAL A 6 2.85 3.05 -3.42
C VAL A 6 2.01 4.18 -2.85
N THR A 7 2.04 5.34 -3.51
CA THR A 7 1.20 6.49 -3.14
C THR A 7 -0.23 6.29 -3.62
N GLY A 8 -1.23 6.62 -2.80
CA GLY A 8 -2.64 6.41 -3.17
C GLY A 8 -3.06 4.93 -3.13
N GLY A 9 -2.32 4.10 -2.39
CA GLY A 9 -2.49 2.65 -2.34
C GLY A 9 -3.78 2.18 -1.65
N ALA A 10 -4.51 3.04 -0.94
CA ALA A 10 -5.81 2.69 -0.35
C ALA A 10 -6.99 2.91 -1.33
N GLY A 11 -6.74 3.51 -2.50
CA GLY A 11 -7.73 3.67 -3.56
C GLY A 11 -7.99 2.38 -4.36
N PHE A 12 -8.87 2.45 -5.36
CA PHE A 12 -9.29 1.29 -6.16
C PHE A 12 -8.12 0.61 -6.91
N ILE A 13 -7.42 1.36 -7.76
CA ILE A 13 -6.28 0.82 -8.53
C ILE A 13 -5.09 0.53 -7.61
N GLY A 14 -4.82 1.45 -6.67
CA GLY A 14 -3.70 1.35 -5.74
C GLY A 14 -3.73 0.05 -4.93
N SER A 15 -4.88 -0.28 -4.34
CA SER A 15 -5.01 -1.49 -3.51
C SER A 15 -4.88 -2.78 -4.32
N ASN A 16 -5.40 -2.81 -5.55
CA ASN A 16 -5.21 -3.93 -6.46
C ASN A 16 -3.76 -4.07 -6.91
N TYR A 17 -3.07 -2.97 -7.19
CA TYR A 17 -1.65 -2.99 -7.52
C TYR A 17 -0.79 -3.50 -6.36
N VAL A 18 -1.07 -3.07 -5.13
CA VAL A 18 -0.38 -3.54 -3.92
C VAL A 18 -0.51 -5.06 -3.78
N ARG A 19 -1.73 -5.58 -3.90
CA ARG A 19 -2.02 -7.01 -3.85
C ARG A 19 -1.26 -7.77 -4.95
N TYR A 20 -1.38 -7.31 -6.19
CA TYR A 20 -0.66 -7.88 -7.33
C TYR A 20 0.86 -7.90 -7.12
N ALA A 21 1.44 -6.79 -6.65
CA ALA A 21 2.89 -6.69 -6.46
C ALA A 21 3.39 -7.66 -5.38
N LEU A 22 2.68 -7.77 -4.25
CA LEU A 22 3.04 -8.67 -3.14
C LEU A 22 2.88 -10.15 -3.50
N GLU A 23 1.89 -10.50 -4.32
CA GLU A 23 1.68 -11.85 -4.85
C GLU A 23 2.71 -12.23 -5.92
N ARG A 24 2.98 -11.32 -6.87
CA ARG A 24 3.83 -11.61 -8.04
C ARG A 24 5.32 -11.59 -7.73
N TYR A 25 5.74 -10.77 -6.77
CA TYR A 25 7.14 -10.53 -6.43
C TYR A 25 7.40 -10.83 -4.93
N PRO A 26 7.79 -12.07 -4.59
CA PRO A 26 8.01 -12.48 -3.20
C PRO A 26 9.14 -11.75 -2.48
N ASP A 27 10.08 -11.16 -3.22
CA ASP A 27 11.23 -10.42 -2.68
C ASP A 27 10.95 -8.91 -2.52
N TYR A 28 9.73 -8.46 -2.81
CA TYR A 28 9.33 -7.07 -2.66
C TYR A 28 8.80 -6.81 -1.25
N ARG A 29 9.10 -5.62 -0.73
CA ARG A 29 8.41 -5.02 0.42
C ARG A 29 7.66 -3.79 -0.08
N VAL A 30 6.39 -3.69 0.27
CA VAL A 30 5.50 -2.61 -0.18
C VAL A 30 5.13 -1.74 1.01
N VAL A 31 5.34 -0.43 0.87
CA VAL A 31 4.82 0.59 1.78
C VAL A 31 3.73 1.35 1.05
N VAL A 32 2.51 1.27 1.54
CA VAL A 32 1.41 2.13 1.06
C VAL A 32 1.48 3.45 1.80
N PHE A 33 1.52 4.55 1.03
CA PHE A 33 1.47 5.90 1.55
C PHE A 33 0.20 6.59 1.03
N ASP A 34 -0.74 6.88 1.92
CA ASP A 34 -2.05 7.38 1.50
C ASP A 34 -2.58 8.44 2.47
N LYS A 35 -3.15 9.52 1.93
CA LYS A 35 -3.75 10.60 2.72
C LYS A 35 -5.08 10.18 3.35
N LEU A 36 -5.69 9.11 2.84
CA LEU A 36 -7.05 8.67 3.15
C LEU A 36 -8.06 9.80 2.91
N THR A 37 -8.03 10.33 1.68
CA THR A 37 -9.08 11.24 1.20
C THR A 37 -10.39 10.47 0.97
N TYR A 38 -11.42 11.13 0.45
CA TYR A 38 -12.73 10.53 0.16
C TYR A 38 -12.68 9.18 -0.56
N ALA A 39 -11.76 8.99 -1.51
CA ALA A 39 -11.66 7.77 -2.29
C ALA A 39 -10.76 6.67 -1.67
N GLY A 40 -10.08 6.97 -0.56
CA GLY A 40 -9.21 6.02 0.14
C GLY A 40 -10.01 5.19 1.15
N ASN A 41 -9.91 3.86 1.07
CA ASN A 41 -10.59 2.96 2.01
C ASN A 41 -9.61 1.89 2.52
N LEU A 42 -9.38 1.85 3.83
CA LEU A 42 -8.52 0.86 4.48
C LEU A 42 -9.07 -0.58 4.38
N ASP A 43 -10.38 -0.74 4.22
CA ASP A 43 -10.99 -2.06 4.00
C ASP A 43 -10.44 -2.74 2.74
N ASN A 44 -9.98 -1.96 1.74
CA ASN A 44 -9.36 -2.49 0.52
C ASN A 44 -8.01 -3.18 0.78
N LEU A 45 -7.39 -2.97 1.95
CA LEU A 45 -6.06 -3.43 2.31
C LEU A 45 -6.05 -4.39 3.52
N LYS A 46 -7.21 -4.68 4.13
CA LYS A 46 -7.29 -5.59 5.29
C LYS A 46 -6.72 -6.98 4.98
N ASP A 47 -7.11 -7.57 3.85
CA ASP A 47 -6.61 -8.87 3.42
C ASP A 47 -5.11 -8.80 3.05
N VAL A 48 -4.64 -7.65 2.58
CA VAL A 48 -3.21 -7.45 2.28
C VAL A 48 -2.40 -7.47 3.57
N GLU A 49 -2.86 -6.79 4.61
CA GLU A 49 -2.20 -6.78 5.92
C GLU A 49 -2.18 -8.19 6.54
N GLU A 50 -3.31 -8.89 6.53
CA GLU A 50 -3.41 -10.26 7.04
C GLU A 50 -2.49 -11.24 6.32
N ARG A 51 -2.44 -11.17 4.98
CA ARG A 51 -1.66 -12.13 4.15
C ARG A 51 -0.18 -11.78 4.06
N PHE A 52 0.17 -10.49 4.14
CA PHE A 52 1.51 -9.99 3.80
C PHE A 52 2.14 -9.09 4.86
N GLY A 53 1.63 -9.05 6.11
CA GLY A 53 2.11 -8.14 7.16
C GLY A 53 3.62 -8.11 7.41
N GLY A 54 4.36 -9.19 7.10
CA GLY A 54 5.84 -9.20 7.16
C GLY A 54 6.55 -8.40 6.05
N ARG A 55 5.84 -8.07 4.96
CA ARG A 55 6.36 -7.35 3.77
C ARG A 55 5.47 -6.18 3.34
N TYR A 56 4.45 -5.85 4.11
CA TYR A 56 3.53 -4.75 3.88
C TYR A 56 3.61 -3.77 5.05
N ALA A 57 3.50 -2.47 4.77
CA ALA A 57 3.29 -1.45 5.78
C ALA A 57 2.37 -0.36 5.22
N PHE A 58 1.62 0.29 6.11
CA PHE A 58 0.80 1.44 5.78
C PHE A 58 1.30 2.68 6.51
N VAL A 59 1.41 3.79 5.80
CA VAL A 59 1.74 5.11 6.32
C VAL A 59 0.65 6.07 5.87
N ARG A 60 0.00 6.72 6.83
CA ARG A 60 -0.91 7.82 6.51
C ARG A 60 -0.11 9.09 6.29
N GLY A 61 -0.26 9.72 5.13
CA GLY A 61 0.44 10.98 4.84
C GLY A 61 0.00 11.61 3.53
N ASP A 62 0.37 12.88 3.35
CA ASP A 62 0.11 13.62 2.13
C ASP A 62 1.37 13.67 1.26
N ILE A 63 1.25 13.39 -0.03
CA ILE A 63 2.41 13.41 -0.94
C ILE A 63 2.93 14.83 -1.19
N THR A 64 2.16 15.85 -0.79
CA THR A 64 2.61 17.24 -0.82
C THR A 64 3.41 17.63 0.42
N ASP A 65 3.46 16.77 1.44
CA ASP A 65 4.27 17.00 2.63
C ASP A 65 5.70 16.50 2.38
N ALA A 66 6.66 17.42 2.45
CA ALA A 66 8.06 17.15 2.16
C ALA A 66 8.92 17.02 3.43
N GLU A 67 8.34 17.28 4.61
CA GLU A 67 9.00 17.19 5.92
C GLU A 67 8.77 15.84 6.61
#